data_AF-A0A0X3RTN2-F1
#
_entry.id   AF-A0A0X3RTN2-F1
#
_cell.length_a   1.000
_cell.length_b   1.000
_cell.length_c   1.000
_cell.angle_alpha   90.00
_cell.angle_beta   90.00
_cell.angle_gamma   90.00
#
_symmetry.space_group_name_H-M   'P 1'
#
loop_
_entity.id
_entity.type
_entity.pdbx_description
1 polymer ?
#
loop_
_entity_poly.entity_id
_entity_poly.type
_entity_poly.pdbx_seq_one_letter_code
_entity_poly.pdbx_strand_id
1 'polypeptide(L)'
;MPAERSSFGVEPESGAVYYVGRDGAACFANSTVDLWLQALHCYGGHVTTSELLSEPDDPEGDFTEDEEERALAELSHLGRALEEIDPAAFEGYTGFLWPAHLDRWLY
;
A
#
# COMPACT_ATOMS: atom_id res chain seq x y z
N MET A 1 -25.52 1.44 15.54
CA MET A 1 -24.83 0.39 14.75
C MET A 1 -23.33 0.64 14.89
N PRO A 2 -22.51 -0.34 15.28
CA PRO A 2 -21.07 -0.13 15.26
C PRO A 2 -20.68 0.14 13.81
N ALA A 3 -19.90 1.18 13.56
CA ALA A 3 -19.35 1.43 12.24
C ALA A 3 -18.59 0.17 11.79
N GLU A 4 -19.03 -0.44 10.69
CA GLU A 4 -18.38 -1.58 10.07
C GLU A 4 -16.96 -1.14 9.69
N ARG A 5 -16.00 -1.52 10.55
CA ARG A 5 -14.63 -1.02 10.52
C ARG A 5 -13.81 -2.05 9.77
N SER A 6 -13.22 -1.64 8.66
CA SER A 6 -12.23 -2.46 7.98
C SER A 6 -11.07 -2.77 8.93
N SER A 7 -10.48 -3.96 8.82
CA SER A 7 -9.41 -4.40 9.70
C SER A 7 -8.44 -5.35 8.99
N PHE A 8 -7.22 -5.47 9.50
CA PHE A 8 -6.30 -6.53 9.10
C PHE A 8 -6.40 -7.70 10.08
N GLY A 9 -6.54 -8.91 9.55
CA GLY A 9 -6.53 -10.16 10.29
C GLY A 9 -5.30 -10.99 9.94
N VAL A 10 -4.92 -11.88 10.86
CA VAL A 10 -3.81 -12.82 10.67
C VAL A 10 -4.36 -14.23 10.79
N GLU A 11 -4.05 -15.08 9.81
CA GLU A 11 -4.34 -16.50 9.89
C GLU A 11 -3.42 -17.15 10.94
N PRO A 12 -3.96 -17.80 11.99
CA PRO A 12 -3.15 -18.27 13.13
C PRO A 12 -2.08 -19.30 12.79
N GLU A 13 -2.28 -20.11 11.74
CA GLU A 13 -1.39 -21.23 11.40
C GLU A 13 -0.27 -20.80 10.45
N SER A 14 -0.60 -20.07 9.38
CA SER A 14 0.38 -19.62 8.39
C SER A 14 1.01 -18.27 8.71
N GLY A 15 0.35 -17.46 9.55
CA GLY A 15 0.70 -16.06 9.75
C GLY A 15 0.32 -15.16 8.57
N ALA A 16 -0.39 -15.67 7.55
CA ALA A 16 -0.82 -14.87 6.41
C ALA A 16 -1.74 -13.73 6.85
N VAL A 17 -1.53 -12.55 6.26
CA VAL A 17 -2.27 -11.34 6.57
C VAL A 17 -3.36 -11.15 5.53
N TYR A 18 -4.56 -10.83 6.02
CA TYR A 18 -5.73 -10.55 5.20
C TYR A 18 -6.31 -9.20 5.55
N TYR A 19 -6.71 -8.42 4.55
CA TYR A 19 -7.56 -7.27 4.75
C TYR A 19 -9.02 -7.72 4.76
N VAL A 20 -9.77 -7.32 5.78
CA VAL A 20 -11.21 -7.59 5.92
C VAL A 20 -11.97 -6.32 5.60
N GLY A 21 -12.71 -6.35 4.48
CA GLY A 21 -13.59 -5.29 4.04
C GLY A 21 -14.81 -5.09 4.94
N ARG A 22 -15.57 -4.03 4.68
CA ARG A 22 -16.80 -3.72 5.44
C ARG A 22 -17.90 -4.76 5.25
N ASP A 23 -17.90 -5.41 4.09
CA ASP A 23 -18.76 -6.55 3.75
C ASP A 23 -18.32 -7.85 4.45
N GLY A 24 -17.21 -7.84 5.19
CA GLY A 24 -16.64 -9.00 5.84
C GLY A 24 -15.84 -9.90 4.91
N ALA A 25 -15.68 -9.52 3.63
CA ALA A 25 -14.84 -10.27 2.70
C ALA A 25 -13.36 -10.09 3.08
N ALA A 26 -12.66 -11.20 3.25
CA ALA A 26 -11.23 -11.22 3.50
C ALA A 26 -10.47 -11.35 2.17
N CYS A 27 -9.51 -10.46 1.96
CA CYS A 27 -8.65 -10.43 0.79
C CYS A 27 -7.20 -10.62 1.25
N PHE A 28 -6.49 -11.50 0.56
CA PHE A 28 -5.09 -11.75 0.85
C PHE A 28 -4.29 -10.46 0.73
N ALA A 29 -3.45 -10.18 1.73
CA ALA A 29 -2.58 -9.00 1.75
C ALA A 29 -1.11 -9.42 1.72
N ASN A 30 -0.70 -10.35 2.59
CA ASN A 30 0.69 -10.80 2.68
C ASN A 30 0.80 -12.25 3.16
N SER A 31 1.89 -12.90 2.76
CA SER A 31 2.18 -14.30 3.06
C SER A 31 2.43 -14.55 4.55
N THR A 32 3.02 -13.58 5.26
CA THR A 32 3.29 -13.67 6.69
C THR A 32 3.25 -12.29 7.37
N VAL A 33 3.07 -12.26 8.69
CA VAL A 33 3.18 -11.04 9.50
C VAL A 33 4.56 -10.40 9.38
N ASP A 34 5.63 -11.18 9.36
CA ASP A 34 6.99 -10.65 9.28
C ASP A 34 7.24 -9.92 7.96
N LEU A 35 6.83 -10.53 6.83
CA LEU A 35 6.92 -9.90 5.52
C LEU A 35 6.02 -8.67 5.42
N TRP A 36 4.83 -8.70 6.03
CA TRP A 36 3.95 -7.55 6.10
C TRP A 36 4.58 -6.37 6.87
N LEU A 37 5.20 -6.63 8.03
CA LEU A 37 5.90 -5.60 8.80
C LEU A 37 7.12 -5.05 8.04
N GLN A 38 7.85 -5.91 7.34
CA GLN A 38 8.98 -5.50 6.50
C GLN A 38 8.52 -4.61 5.34
N ALA A 39 7.43 -4.97 4.66
CA ALA A 39 6.82 -4.17 3.60
C ALA A 39 6.34 -2.80 4.12
N LEU A 40 5.66 -2.77 5.27
CA LEU A 40 5.24 -1.52 5.93
C LEU A 40 6.43 -0.62 6.28
N HIS A 41 7.50 -1.20 6.80
CA HIS A 41 8.71 -0.45 7.11
C HIS A 41 9.38 0.11 5.85
N CYS A 42 9.49 -0.69 4.79
CA CYS A 42 10.06 -0.27 3.51
C CYS A 42 9.29 0.92 2.91
N TYR A 43 7.96 0.80 2.85
CA TYR A 43 7.11 1.87 2.33
C TYR A 43 7.10 3.12 3.19
N GLY A 44 6.90 2.97 4.51
CA GLY A 44 6.92 4.11 5.41
C GLY A 44 8.26 4.85 5.36
N GLY A 45 9.37 4.10 5.30
CA GLY A 45 10.70 4.66 5.10
C GLY A 45 10.81 5.46 3.80
N HIS A 46 10.40 4.86 2.67
CA HIS A 46 10.49 5.51 1.36
C HIS A 46 9.65 6.79 1.30
N VAL A 47 8.37 6.71 1.66
CA VAL A 47 7.43 7.83 1.65
C VAL A 47 7.90 8.98 2.55
N THR A 48 8.39 8.68 3.75
CA THR A 48 8.86 9.74 4.67
C THR A 48 10.14 10.43 4.22
N THR A 49 10.93 9.81 3.34
CA THR A 49 12.16 10.39 2.78
C THR A 49 11.98 11.00 1.39
N SER A 50 10.82 10.79 0.77
CA SER A 50 10.53 11.23 -0.59
C SER A 50 10.17 12.71 -0.63
N GLU A 51 10.82 13.49 -1.50
CA GLU A 51 10.42 14.89 -1.72
C GLU A 51 9.05 15.01 -2.42
N LEU A 52 8.59 13.97 -3.13
CA LEU A 52 7.34 13.98 -3.90
C LEU A 52 6.18 13.26 -3.19
N LEU A 53 6.48 12.15 -2.51
CA LEU A 53 5.47 11.31 -1.85
C LEU A 53 5.30 11.66 -0.37
N SER A 54 6.24 12.39 0.23
CA SER A 54 6.01 12.96 1.56
C SER A 54 4.93 14.04 1.50
N GLU A 55 4.41 14.43 2.66
CA GLU A 55 3.31 15.39 2.77
C GLU A 55 3.59 16.63 1.90
N PRO A 56 2.67 17.01 0.99
CA PRO A 56 2.95 18.06 0.02
C PRO A 56 3.24 19.38 0.75
N ASP A 57 4.33 20.05 0.37
CA ASP A 57 4.72 21.36 0.90
C ASP A 57 3.59 22.41 0.73
N ASP A 58 2.73 22.22 -0.28
CA ASP A 58 1.47 22.93 -0.48
C ASP A 58 0.31 21.93 -0.66
N PRO A 59 -0.49 21.65 0.38
CA PRO A 59 -1.60 20.70 0.30
C PRO A 59 -2.76 21.18 -0.59
N GLU A 60 -2.73 22.43 -1.04
CA GLU A 60 -3.74 23.06 -1.92
C GLU A 60 -3.20 23.29 -3.34
N GLY A 61 -1.92 22.97 -3.59
CA GLY A 61 -1.26 23.09 -4.88
C GLY A 61 -1.41 21.81 -5.71
N ASP A 62 -1.87 21.96 -6.94
CA ASP A 62 -1.89 20.85 -7.91
C ASP A 62 -0.45 20.49 -8.31
N PHE A 63 -0.15 19.19 -8.41
CA PHE A 63 1.09 18.73 -9.04
C PHE A 63 1.16 19.20 -10.49
N THR A 64 2.36 19.57 -10.95
CA THR A 64 2.60 19.70 -12.38
C THR A 64 2.61 18.33 -13.06
N GLU A 65 2.30 18.25 -14.36
CA GLU A 65 2.35 16.99 -15.13
C GLU A 65 3.71 16.26 -14.96
N ASP A 66 4.81 17.01 -14.89
CA ASP A 66 6.16 16.48 -14.68
C ASP A 66 6.35 15.88 -13.27
N GLU A 67 5.72 16.48 -12.24
CA GLU A 67 5.75 15.97 -10.87
C GLU A 67 4.89 14.72 -10.72
N GLU A 68 3.73 14.68 -11.37
CA GLU A 68 2.88 13.48 -11.43
C GLU A 68 3.61 12.30 -12.08
N GLU A 69 4.29 12.52 -13.22
CA GLU A 69 5.05 11.45 -13.89
C GLU A 69 6.19 10.93 -12.98
N ARG A 70 6.88 11.83 -12.27
CA ARG A 70 7.94 11.45 -11.33
C ARG A 70 7.39 10.69 -10.11
N ALA A 71 6.27 11.14 -9.55
CA ALA A 71 5.60 10.45 -8.45
C ALA A 71 5.18 9.03 -8.89
N LEU A 72 4.58 8.90 -10.07
CA LEU A 72 4.21 7.60 -10.65
C LEU A 72 5.43 6.68 -10.86
N ALA A 73 6.54 7.22 -11.35
CA ALA A 73 7.78 6.46 -11.51
C ALA A 73 8.36 5.99 -10.16
N GLU A 74 8.32 6.85 -9.14
CA GLU A 74 8.77 6.52 -7.79
C GLU A 74 7.89 5.45 -7.15
N LEU A 75 6.57 5.58 -7.28
CA LEU A 75 5.60 4.59 -6.83
C LEU A 75 5.75 3.25 -7.54
N SER A 76 6.05 3.26 -8.83
CA SER A 76 6.34 2.04 -9.59
C SER A 76 7.61 1.36 -9.08
N HIS A 77 8.64 2.15 -8.75
CA HIS A 77 9.88 1.63 -8.16
C HIS A 77 9.63 1.04 -6.77
N LEU A 78 8.85 1.74 -5.94
CA LEU A 78 8.46 1.26 -4.63
C LEU A 78 7.64 -0.03 -4.70
N GLY A 79 6.68 -0.11 -5.63
CA GLY A 79 5.90 -1.32 -5.88
C GLY A 79 6.78 -2.54 -6.18
N ARG A 80 7.83 -2.38 -7.00
CA ARG A 80 8.80 -3.44 -7.28
C ARG A 80 9.62 -3.83 -6.06
N ALA A 81 10.05 -2.86 -5.25
CA ALA A 81 10.77 -3.15 -4.01
C ALA A 81 9.90 -3.92 -3.00
N LEU A 82 8.59 -3.62 -2.94
CA LEU A 82 7.63 -4.35 -2.11
C LEU A 82 7.33 -5.75 -2.68
N GLU A 83 7.27 -5.89 -4.00
CA GLU A 83 7.13 -7.20 -4.67
C GLU A 83 8.33 -8.11 -4.37
N GLU A 84 9.55 -7.58 -4.29
CA GLU A 84 10.72 -8.34 -3.89
C GLU A 84 10.64 -8.85 -2.44
N ILE A 85 9.91 -8.17 -1.55
CA ILE A 85 9.68 -8.60 -0.16
C ILE A 85 8.69 -9.76 -0.12
N ASP A 86 7.56 -9.63 -0.81
CA ASP A 86 6.51 -10.64 -0.80
C ASP A 86 5.86 -10.79 -2.18
N PRO A 87 6.44 -11.59 -3.09
CA PRO A 87 5.93 -11.73 -4.45
C PRO A 87 4.50 -12.24 -4.49
N ALA A 88 4.14 -13.12 -3.55
CA ALA A 88 2.79 -13.69 -3.50
C ALA A 88 1.72 -12.64 -3.18
N ALA A 89 2.07 -11.56 -2.47
CA ALA A 89 1.17 -10.41 -2.30
C ALA A 89 0.77 -9.82 -3.66
N PHE A 90 1.68 -9.83 -4.64
CA PHE A 90 1.53 -9.29 -5.99
C PHE A 90 0.97 -10.31 -7.00
N GLU A 91 0.92 -11.59 -6.65
CA GLU A 91 0.32 -12.63 -7.46
C GLU A 91 -1.20 -12.73 -7.21
N GLY A 92 -1.99 -12.10 -8.08
CA GLY A 92 -3.39 -12.49 -8.31
C GLY A 92 -4.49 -11.75 -7.53
N TYR A 93 -4.19 -10.67 -6.80
CA TYR A 93 -5.22 -9.79 -6.25
C TYR A 93 -4.85 -8.30 -6.36
N THR A 94 -5.43 -7.60 -7.34
CA THR A 94 -5.19 -6.17 -7.64
C THR A 94 -5.95 -5.19 -6.73
N GLY A 95 -6.72 -5.66 -5.75
CA GLY A 95 -7.63 -4.81 -4.98
C GLY A 95 -7.04 -4.15 -3.73
N PHE A 96 -6.01 -4.74 -3.11
CA PHE A 96 -5.46 -4.24 -1.83
C PHE A 96 -3.97 -3.92 -1.85
N LEU A 97 -3.33 -4.05 -3.00
CA LEU A 97 -1.89 -3.99 -3.05
C LEU A 97 -1.30 -2.60 -3.24
N TRP A 98 -1.97 -1.57 -2.75
CA TRP A 98 -1.44 -0.21 -2.70
C TRP A 98 -1.48 0.64 -3.99
N PRO A 99 -1.71 0.17 -5.25
CA PRO A 99 -2.12 1.08 -6.32
C PRO A 99 -3.42 1.80 -6.01
N ALA A 100 -4.44 1.13 -5.47
CA ALA A 100 -5.74 1.77 -5.22
C ALA A 100 -5.73 2.82 -4.08
N HIS A 101 -4.67 2.86 -3.25
CA HIS A 101 -4.44 3.96 -2.28
C HIS A 101 -3.44 5.00 -2.79
N LEU A 102 -2.66 4.66 -3.81
CA LEU A 102 -1.88 5.60 -4.61
C LEU A 102 -2.76 6.32 -5.65
N ASP A 103 -3.83 5.69 -6.12
CA ASP A 103 -4.89 6.31 -6.92
C ASP A 103 -5.57 7.46 -6.18
N ARG A 104 -5.57 7.44 -4.84
CA ARG A 104 -6.04 8.56 -4.03
C ARG A 104 -5.11 9.77 -4.10
N TRP A 105 -3.87 9.60 -4.56
CA TRP A 105 -2.95 10.69 -4.90
C TRP A 105 -3.02 11.08 -6.38
N LEU A 106 -3.78 10.33 -7.20
CA LEU A 106 -3.98 10.57 -8.62
C LEU A 106 -5.34 11.26 -8.94
N TYR A 107 -6.11 11.66 -7.91
CA TYR A 107 -7.35 12.45 -8.01
C TYR A 107 -7.63 13.33 -6.79
#